data_AF-A0A967SDZ1-F1
#
_entry.id   AF-A0A967SDZ1-F1
#
_cell.length_a   1.000
_cell.length_b   1.000
_cell.length_c   1.000
_cell.angle_alpha   90.00
_cell.angle_beta   90.00
_cell.angle_gamma   90.00
#
_symmetry.space_group_name_H-M   'P 1'
#
loop_
_entity.id
_entity.type
_entity.pdbx_description
1 polymer ?
#
loop_
_entity_poly.entity_id
_entity_poly.type
_entity_poly.pdbx_seq_one_letter_code
_entity_poly.pdbx_strand_id
1 'polypeptide(L)'
;MEPEQLNEHIFREYDIRGVVAEDLTGDIPQWIGRAFGSELRRGHDGRTDLRVVVGHDNRPSSPGLAEDVVAGLRAAGVDVVFVGTV
;
A
#
# COMPACT_ATOMS: atom_id res chain seq x y z
N MET A 1 13.89 -3.31 -6.91
CA MET A 1 12.84 -3.87 -7.77
C MET A 1 13.33 -3.72 -9.19
N GLU A 2 13.51 -4.83 -9.89
CA GLU A 2 13.73 -4.77 -11.34
C GLU A 2 12.37 -4.39 -11.98
N PRO A 3 12.30 -3.38 -12.85
CA PRO A 3 11.04 -2.87 -13.41
C PRO A 3 10.17 -3.93 -14.10
N GLU A 4 10.79 -5.01 -14.57
CA GLU A 4 10.19 -6.09 -15.36
C GLU A 4 9.23 -6.99 -14.56
N GLN A 5 9.15 -6.83 -13.23
CA GLN A 5 8.32 -7.67 -12.34
C GLN A 5 6.97 -7.04 -11.96
N LEU A 6 6.71 -5.78 -12.30
CA LEU A 6 5.46 -5.09 -11.93
C LEU A 6 4.45 -5.18 -13.08
N ASN A 7 3.36 -5.92 -12.88
CA ASN A 7 2.25 -5.95 -13.83
C ASN A 7 1.49 -4.62 -13.80
N GLU A 8 1.66 -3.78 -14.81
CA GLU A 8 1.01 -2.47 -14.92
C GLU A 8 -0.53 -2.55 -14.99
N HIS A 9 -1.11 -3.69 -15.40
CA HIS A 9 -2.57 -3.86 -15.44
C HIS A 9 -3.24 -3.93 -14.07
N ILE A 10 -2.47 -4.02 -12.97
CA ILE A 10 -3.06 -3.89 -11.64
C ILE A 10 -3.56 -2.47 -11.36
N PHE A 11 -2.98 -1.46 -12.01
CA PHE A 11 -3.38 -0.05 -11.84
C PHE A 11 -4.56 0.24 -12.75
N ARG A 12 -5.75 0.30 -12.16
CA ARG A 12 -7.01 0.54 -12.88
C ARG A 12 -7.45 2.00 -12.70
N GLU A 13 -8.55 2.35 -13.33
CA GLU A 13 -9.11 3.71 -13.27
C GLU A 13 -9.44 4.18 -11.85
N TYR A 14 -9.90 3.26 -10.98
CA TYR A 14 -10.41 3.61 -9.64
C TYR A 14 -9.58 3.06 -8.49
N ASP A 15 -8.80 2.00 -8.71
CA ASP A 15 -8.10 1.28 -7.66
C ASP A 15 -6.97 0.39 -8.21
N ILE A 16 -6.26 -0.27 -7.30
CA ILE A 16 -5.25 -1.28 -7.60
C ILE A 16 -5.84 -2.66 -7.33
N ARG A 17 -5.85 -3.55 -8.33
CA ARG A 17 -6.35 -4.92 -8.19
C ARG A 17 -5.53 -5.91 -8.99
N GLY A 18 -5.00 -6.91 -8.30
CA GLY A 18 -4.28 -8.05 -8.87
C GLY A 18 -4.45 -9.32 -8.03
N VAL A 19 -3.92 -10.42 -8.55
CA VAL A 19 -3.87 -11.72 -7.88
C VAL A 19 -2.67 -11.76 -6.95
N VAL A 20 -2.86 -12.15 -5.69
CA VAL A 20 -1.80 -12.07 -4.66
C VAL A 20 -0.59 -12.96 -4.95
N ALA A 21 -0.81 -14.12 -5.56
CA ALA A 21 0.26 -15.05 -5.90
C ALA A 21 0.99 -14.73 -7.21
N GLU A 22 0.52 -13.73 -7.97
CA GLU A 22 1.04 -13.41 -9.30
C GLU A 22 1.42 -11.93 -9.39
N ASP A 23 0.48 -11.03 -9.13
CA ASP A 23 0.63 -9.59 -9.32
C ASP A 23 1.00 -8.81 -8.05
N LEU A 24 0.48 -9.23 -6.88
CA LEU A 24 0.71 -8.55 -5.60
C LEU A 24 1.64 -9.39 -4.69
N THR A 25 2.77 -9.82 -5.27
CA THR A 25 3.76 -10.67 -4.63
C THR A 25 4.98 -9.89 -4.14
N GLY A 26 5.77 -10.50 -3.24
CA GLY A 26 7.02 -9.93 -2.75
C GLY A 26 6.82 -8.53 -2.15
N ASP A 27 7.68 -7.60 -2.53
CA ASP A 27 7.66 -6.24 -1.96
C ASP A 27 6.57 -5.33 -2.58
N ILE A 28 5.85 -5.77 -3.62
CA ILE A 28 4.92 -4.91 -4.39
C ILE A 28 3.91 -4.17 -3.48
N PRO A 29 3.22 -4.83 -2.53
CA PRO A 29 2.27 -4.13 -1.65
C PRO A 29 2.95 -3.07 -0.77
N GLN A 30 4.18 -3.34 -0.31
CA GLN A 30 4.99 -2.37 0.44
C GLN A 30 5.37 -1.17 -0.43
N TRP A 31 5.75 -1.39 -1.68
CA TRP A 31 6.04 -0.30 -2.62
C TRP A 31 4.81 0.56 -2.92
N ILE A 32 3.63 -0.05 -3.06
CA ILE A 32 2.36 0.66 -3.21
C ILE A 32 2.09 1.55 -1.99
N GLY A 33 2.20 1.00 -0.77
CA GLY A 33 2.03 1.76 0.46
C GLY A 33 3.01 2.94 0.55
N ARG A 34 4.28 2.72 0.18
CA ARG A 34 5.32 3.76 0.18
C ARG A 34 5.05 4.84 -0.86
N ALA A 35 4.62 4.46 -2.06
CA ALA A 35 4.28 5.39 -3.13
C ALA A 35 3.12 6.30 -2.69
N PHE A 36 2.03 5.71 -2.18
CA PHE A 36 0.89 6.47 -1.68
C PHE A 36 1.27 7.42 -0.54
N GLY A 37 2.02 6.95 0.46
CA GLY A 37 2.49 7.80 1.55
C GLY A 37 3.41 8.95 1.08
N SER A 38 4.24 8.71 0.07
CA SER A 38 5.13 9.73 -0.50
C SER A 38 4.34 10.81 -1.24
N GLU A 39 3.34 10.42 -2.02
CA GLU A 39 2.45 11.36 -2.72
C GLU A 39 1.58 12.17 -1.75
N LEU A 40 1.07 11.54 -0.68
CA LEU A 40 0.36 12.27 0.39
C LEU A 40 1.24 13.38 0.99
N ARG A 41 2.50 13.08 1.32
CA ARG A 41 3.41 14.09 1.87
C ARG A 41 3.70 15.21 0.89
N ARG A 42 3.92 14.89 -0.39
CA ARG A 42 4.12 15.90 -1.46
C ARG A 42 2.91 16.81 -1.60
N GLY A 43 1.70 16.24 -1.61
CA GLY A 43 0.45 17.01 -1.71
C GLY A 43 0.12 17.87 -0.49
N HIS A 44 0.82 17.66 0.64
CA HIS A 44 0.64 18.42 1.89
C HIS A 44 1.93 19.13 2.31
N ASP A 45 2.66 19.70 1.35
CA ASP A 45 3.86 20.53 1.58
C ASP A 45 4.92 19.90 2.50
N GLY A 46 5.04 18.56 2.45
CA GLY A 46 6.03 17.81 3.22
C GLY A 46 5.67 17.60 4.70
N ARG A 47 4.42 17.86 5.12
CA ARG A 47 3.94 17.59 6.49
C ARG A 47 4.32 16.19 6.97
N THR A 48 4.64 16.09 8.26
CA THR A 48 5.13 14.87 8.92
C THR A 48 4.14 14.29 9.93
N ASP A 49 3.02 14.97 10.19
CA ASP A 49 1.96 14.57 11.12
C ASP A 49 0.72 13.99 10.42
N LEU A 50 0.89 13.57 9.16
CA LEU A 50 -0.14 12.90 8.37
C LEU A 50 -0.45 11.51 8.95
N ARG A 51 -1.74 11.18 8.97
CA ARG A 51 -2.26 9.89 9.43
C ARG A 51 -3.14 9.25 8.37
N VAL A 52 -2.96 7.94 8.15
CA VAL A 52 -3.76 7.12 7.25
C VAL A 52 -4.42 6.00 8.03
N VAL A 53 -5.70 5.76 7.77
CA VAL A 53 -6.42 4.59 8.31
C VAL A 53 -6.25 3.43 7.35
N VAL A 54 -5.87 2.26 7.87
CA VAL A 54 -5.79 1.02 7.07
C VAL A 54 -6.70 -0.03 7.68
N GLY A 55 -7.66 -0.51 6.89
CA GLY A 55 -8.50 -1.66 7.17
C GLY A 55 -8.52 -2.61 5.98
N HIS A 56 -9.02 -3.83 6.19
CA HIS A 56 -9.08 -4.84 5.14
C HIS A 56 -10.33 -5.72 5.27
N ASP A 57 -10.74 -6.37 4.18
CA ASP A 57 -11.84 -7.35 4.19
C ASP A 57 -11.38 -8.73 4.73
N ASN A 58 -12.28 -9.72 4.76
CA ASN A 58 -12.03 -11.02 5.36
C ASN A 58 -11.34 -12.07 4.44
N ARG A 59 -10.61 -11.66 3.39
CA ARG A 59 -9.91 -12.65 2.54
C ARG A 59 -8.71 -13.25 3.28
N PRO A 60 -8.34 -14.51 3.00
CA PRO A 60 -7.17 -15.15 3.59
C PRO A 60 -5.86 -14.37 3.36
N SER A 61 -5.76 -13.66 2.24
CA SER A 61 -4.59 -12.84 1.89
C SER A 61 -4.58 -11.46 2.53
N SER A 62 -5.72 -11.00 3.06
CA SER A 62 -5.88 -9.60 3.50
C SER A 62 -4.99 -9.20 4.68
N PRO A 63 -4.78 -10.03 5.72
CA PRO A 63 -3.88 -9.65 6.82
C PRO A 63 -2.45 -9.36 6.35
N GLY A 64 -1.85 -10.26 5.56
CA GLY A 64 -0.48 -10.09 5.05
C GLY A 64 -0.35 -8.89 4.12
N LEU A 65 -1.26 -8.74 3.16
CA LEU A 65 -1.27 -7.58 2.26
C LEU A 65 -1.39 -6.25 3.03
N ALA A 66 -2.24 -6.21 4.06
CA ALA A 66 -2.42 -5.00 4.85
C ALA A 66 -1.17 -4.66 5.66
N GLU A 67 -0.49 -5.66 6.25
CA GLU A 67 0.78 -5.48 6.95
C GLU A 67 1.86 -4.88 6.03
N ASP A 68 2.00 -5.40 4.82
CA ASP A 68 2.98 -4.89 3.84
C ASP A 68 2.68 -3.45 3.43
N VAL A 69 1.41 -3.13 3.15
CA VAL A 69 0.98 -1.74 2.84
C VAL A 69 1.25 -0.81 4.02
N VAL A 70 0.96 -1.24 5.25
CA VAL A 70 1.25 -0.47 6.49
C VAL A 70 2.75 -0.22 6.62
N ALA A 71 3.59 -1.22 6.36
CA ALA A 71 5.05 -1.07 6.37
C ALA A 71 5.51 -0.04 5.32
N GLY A 72 4.93 -0.07 4.12
CA GLY A 72 5.17 0.90 3.07
C GLY A 72 4.83 2.34 3.47
N LEU A 73 3.63 2.54 4.01
CA LEU A 73 3.15 3.84 4.50
C LEU A 73 4.07 4.41 5.58
N ARG A 74 4.44 3.59 6.57
CA ARG A 74 5.38 3.99 7.63
C ARG A 74 6.76 4.32 7.10
N ALA A 75 7.26 3.57 6.12
CA ALA A 75 8.54 3.84 5.46
C ALA A 75 8.54 5.17 4.68
N ALA A 76 7.37 5.67 4.24
CA ALA A 76 7.22 6.99 3.65
C ALA A 76 7.19 8.14 4.68
N GLY A 77 7.14 7.82 5.98
CA GLY A 77 7.04 8.78 7.08
C GLY A 77 5.60 9.21 7.39
N VAL A 78 4.62 8.35 7.11
CA VAL A 78 3.20 8.57 7.43
C VAL A 78 2.80 7.67 8.60
N ASP A 79 2.08 8.22 9.58
CA ASP A 79 1.55 7.44 10.69
C ASP A 79 0.30 6.64 10.26
N VAL A 80 0.10 5.47 10.86
CA VAL A 80 -0.93 4.53 10.43
C VAL A 80 -1.80 4.09 11.60
N VAL A 81 -3.10 4.33 11.46
CA VAL A 81 -4.15 3.78 12.33
C VAL A 81 -4.67 2.50 11.69
N PHE A 82 -4.18 1.36 12.16
CA PHE A 82 -4.61 0.05 11.65
C PHE A 82 -5.88 -0.41 12.39
N VAL A 83 -6.98 -0.58 11.64
CA VAL A 83 -8.29 -0.99 12.19
C VAL A 83 -8.60 -2.47 11.97
N GLY A 84 -7.75 -3.19 11.23
CA GLY A 84 -7.90 -4.63 11.00
C GLY A 84 -9.06 -4.99 10.06
N THR A 85 -9.72 -6.10 10.34
CA THR A 85 -10.87 -6.58 9.57
C THR A 85 -12.11 -5.76 9.87
N VAL A 86 -12.71 -5.16 8.85
CA VAL A 86 -13.91 -4.31 8.92
C VAL A 86 -14.94 -4.64 7.87
#